data_AF-Q56W11-F1
#
_entry.id   AF-Q56W11-F1
#
_cell.length_a   1.000
_cell.length_b   1.000
_cell.length_c   1.000
_cell.angle_alpha   90.00
_cell.angle_beta   90.00
_cell.angle_gamma   90.00
#
_symmetry.space_group_name_H-M   'P 1'
#
loop_
_entity.id
_entity.type
_entity.pdbx_description
1 polymer ?
#
loop_
_entity_poly.entity_id
_entity_poly.type
_entity_poly.pdbx_seq_one_letter_code
_entity_poly.pdbx_strand_id
1 'polypeptide(L)'
;EVASVGKTEEQLKKEGVSYRVGKFPFMANSRAKAIDNAEGLVKILADKETDKILGVHIMAPNAGELIHEAVLAINYDASSEDIARVCHAHPTMSEALKEAAMATYDKPIHI
;
A
#
# COMPACT_ATOMS: atom_id res chain seq x y z
N GLU A 1 8.02 12.57 -0.76
CA GLU A 1 8.92 11.62 -1.47
C GLU A 1 8.09 10.70 -2.36
N VAL A 2 8.74 9.98 -3.27
CA VAL A 2 8.11 8.97 -4.13
C VAL A 2 8.94 7.70 -4.05
N ALA A 3 8.28 6.57 -3.80
CA ALA A 3 8.91 5.26 -3.78
C ALA A 3 8.00 4.21 -4.42
N SER A 4 8.59 3.24 -5.10
CA SER A 4 7.85 2.15 -5.72
C SER A 4 8.66 0.86 -5.72
N VAL A 5 7.96 -0.28 -5.69
CA VAL A 5 8.52 -1.62 -5.84
C VAL A 5 7.52 -2.51 -6.60
N GLY A 6 8.03 -3.45 -7.39
CA GLY A 6 7.21 -4.34 -8.22
C GLY A 6 6.71 -3.66 -9.49
N LYS A 7 5.58 -4.15 -10.01
CA LYS A 7 5.03 -3.73 -11.31
C LYS A 7 4.15 -2.50 -11.21
N THR A 8 4.09 -1.74 -12.31
CA THR A 8 3.10 -0.68 -12.51
C THR A 8 1.81 -1.24 -13.10
N GLU A 9 0.72 -0.48 -12.99
CA GLU A 9 -0.56 -0.82 -13.65
C GLU A 9 -0.41 -0.98 -15.17
N GLU A 10 0.47 -0.20 -15.78
CA GLU A 10 0.74 -0.26 -17.22
C GLU A 10 1.48 -1.53 -17.61
N GLN A 11 2.46 -1.96 -16.80
CA GLN A 11 3.16 -3.24 -16.99
C GLN A 11 2.19 -4.41 -16.85
N LEU A 12 1.35 -4.42 -15.81
CA LEU A 12 0.35 -5.47 -15.60
C LEU A 12 -0.68 -5.53 -16.73
N LYS A 13 -1.15 -4.37 -17.22
CA LYS A 13 -2.05 -4.29 -18.37
C LYS A 13 -1.39 -4.82 -19.66
N LYS A 14 -0.12 -4.51 -19.91
CA LYS A 14 0.64 -5.02 -21.07
C LYS A 14 0.86 -6.53 -21.02
N GLU A 15 1.05 -7.08 -19.82
CA GLU A 15 1.24 -8.51 -19.60
C GLU A 15 -0.07 -9.30 -19.51
N GLY A 16 -1.23 -8.64 -19.51
CA GLY A 16 -2.53 -9.29 -19.38
C GLY A 16 -2.81 -9.86 -17.98
N VAL A 17 -2.08 -9.41 -16.95
CA VAL A 17 -2.26 -9.86 -15.57
C VAL A 17 -3.46 -9.13 -14.96
N SER A 18 -4.41 -9.89 -14.39
CA SER A 18 -5.56 -9.32 -13.69
C SER A 18 -5.20 -8.94 -12.26
N TYR A 19 -5.51 -7.72 -11.86
CA TYR A 19 -5.18 -7.21 -10.53
C TYR A 19 -6.31 -6.38 -9.92
N ARG A 20 -6.27 -6.25 -8.60
CA ARG A 20 -7.05 -5.34 -7.77
C ARG A 20 -6.18 -4.16 -7.34
N VAL A 21 -6.82 -3.04 -7.07
CA VAL A 21 -6.14 -1.80 -6.67
C VAL A 21 -6.68 -1.33 -5.34
N GLY A 22 -5.83 -1.31 -4.33
CA GLY A 22 -6.11 -0.69 -3.04
C GLY A 22 -5.41 0.66 -2.94
N LYS A 23 -6.10 1.67 -2.41
CA LYS A 23 -5.55 3.02 -2.24
C LYS A 23 -5.95 3.58 -0.88
N PHE A 24 -5.03 4.29 -0.25
CA PHE A 24 -5.32 5.05 0.97
C PHE A 24 -4.67 6.43 0.93
N PRO A 25 -5.45 7.53 1.09
CA PRO A 25 -4.90 8.88 1.10
C PRO A 25 -4.26 9.20 2.45
N PHE A 26 -3.11 9.90 2.44
CA PHE A 26 -2.48 10.38 3.68
C PHE A 26 -3.34 11.41 4.42
N MET A 27 -4.28 12.06 3.73
CA MET A 27 -5.34 12.88 4.32
C MET A 27 -6.26 12.12 5.28
N ALA A 28 -6.24 10.79 5.29
CA ALA A 28 -6.95 9.95 6.26
C ALA A 28 -6.02 9.34 7.33
N ASN A 29 -4.69 9.55 7.25
CA ASN A 29 -3.74 9.03 8.23
C ASN A 29 -3.56 9.98 9.43
N SER A 30 -3.81 9.49 10.65
CA SER A 30 -3.75 10.29 11.88
C SER A 30 -2.36 10.86 12.17
N ARG A 31 -1.28 10.10 11.93
CA ARG A 31 0.09 10.58 12.15
C ARG A 31 0.45 11.71 11.20
N ALA A 32 0.08 11.58 9.93
CA ALA A 32 0.32 12.57 8.89
C ALA A 32 -0.40 13.88 9.19
N LYS A 33 -1.66 13.82 9.65
CA LYS A 33 -2.41 14.98 10.15
C LYS A 33 -1.75 15.64 11.35
N ALA A 34 -1.27 14.84 12.31
CA ALA A 34 -0.67 15.36 13.53
C ALA A 34 0.60 16.19 13.31
N ILE A 35 1.28 16.00 12.17
CA ILE A 35 2.49 16.75 11.80
C ILE A 35 2.25 17.75 10.66
N ASP A 36 0.98 18.01 10.31
CA ASP A 36 0.56 18.89 9.21
C ASP A 36 1.22 18.57 7.86
N ASN A 37 1.38 17.27 7.57
CA ASN A 37 2.00 16.78 6.35
C ASN A 37 1.24 15.56 5.82
N ALA A 38 0.03 15.80 5.33
CA ALA A 38 -0.93 14.77 4.93
C ALA A 38 -1.14 14.68 3.41
N GLU A 39 -0.30 15.34 2.61
CA GLU A 39 -0.30 15.20 1.17
C GLU A 39 0.27 13.84 0.76
N GLY A 40 -0.47 13.09 -0.06
CA GLY A 40 -0.01 11.82 -0.57
C GLY A 40 -1.02 10.69 -0.56
N LEU A 41 -0.55 9.52 -0.99
CA LEU A 41 -1.28 8.27 -0.98
C LEU A 41 -0.34 7.06 -1.00
N VAL A 42 -0.87 5.94 -0.53
CA VAL A 42 -0.34 4.59 -0.81
C VAL A 42 -1.25 3.92 -1.83
N LYS A 43 -0.66 3.21 -2.79
CA LYS A 43 -1.37 2.35 -3.74
C LYS A 43 -0.74 0.95 -3.76
N ILE A 44 -1.56 -0.07 -3.60
CA ILE A 44 -1.17 -1.48 -3.68
C ILE A 44 -1.90 -2.12 -4.86
N LEU A 45 -1.15 -2.89 -5.65
CA LEU A 45 -1.64 -3.73 -6.73
C LEU A 45 -1.51 -5.18 -6.27
N ALA A 46 -2.63 -5.88 -6.17
CA ALA A 46 -2.67 -7.28 -5.74
C ALA A 46 -3.26 -8.14 -6.85
N ASP A 47 -2.75 -9.34 -7.04
CA ASP A 47 -3.29 -10.30 -7.99
C ASP A 47 -4.76 -10.62 -7.67
N LYS A 48 -5.58 -10.74 -8.71
CA LYS A 48 -7.04 -10.86 -8.51
C LYS A 48 -7.46 -12.23 -7.97
N GLU A 49 -6.69 -13.28 -8.22
CA GLU A 49 -7.03 -14.65 -7.85
C GLU A 49 -6.30 -15.09 -6.57
N THR A 50 -5.02 -14.75 -6.47
CA THR A 50 -4.12 -15.23 -5.41
C THR A 50 -3.89 -14.21 -4.29
N ASP A 51 -4.33 -12.97 -4.47
CA ASP A 51 -4.04 -11.83 -3.60
C ASP A 51 -2.55 -11.45 -3.44
N LYS A 52 -1.66 -12.11 -4.17
CA LYS A 52 -0.22 -11.83 -4.15
C LYS A 52 0.04 -10.37 -4.50
N ILE A 53 0.90 -9.69 -3.74
CA ILE A 53 1.28 -8.31 -4.04
C ILE A 53 2.11 -8.27 -5.33
N LEU A 54 1.64 -7.50 -6.31
CA LEU A 54 2.28 -7.33 -7.61
C LEU A 54 3.07 -6.03 -7.71
N GLY A 55 2.69 -5.02 -6.92
CA GLY A 55 3.43 -3.76 -6.83
C GLY A 55 2.85 -2.80 -5.80
N VAL A 56 3.71 -1.97 -5.25
CA VAL A 56 3.36 -0.94 -4.26
C VAL A 56 3.98 0.38 -4.69
N HIS A 57 3.18 1.44 -4.61
CA HIS A 57 3.55 2.78 -5.06
C HIS A 57 3.13 3.78 -3.97
N ILE A 58 4.09 4.55 -3.46
CA ILE A 58 3.89 5.49 -2.35
C ILE A 58 4.33 6.87 -2.81
N MET A 59 3.46 7.85 -2.63
CA MET A 59 3.80 9.27 -2.72
C MET A 59 3.38 9.90 -1.41
N ALA A 60 4.34 10.19 -0.53
CA ALA A 60 4.07 10.66 0.83
C ALA A 60 5.36 11.19 1.50
N PRO A 61 5.27 11.82 2.68
CA PRO A 61 6.42 11.96 3.57
C PRO A 61 7.00 10.60 3.94
N ASN A 62 8.32 10.48 4.02
CA ASN A 62 9.02 9.25 4.39
C ASN A 62 8.67 8.03 3.50
N ALA A 63 8.26 8.24 2.24
CA ALA A 63 7.92 7.15 1.32
C ALA A 63 9.09 6.18 1.14
N GLY A 64 10.35 6.67 1.16
CA GLY A 64 11.54 5.84 1.06
C GLY A 64 11.73 4.86 2.24
N GLU A 65 11.25 5.23 3.44
CA GLU A 65 11.28 4.35 4.61
C GLU A 65 10.09 3.36 4.59
N LEU A 66 8.91 3.85 4.22
CA LEU A 66 7.69 3.04 4.19
C LEU A 66 7.74 1.93 3.13
N ILE A 67 8.40 2.15 1.99
CA ILE A 67 8.48 1.15 0.92
C ILE A 67 9.21 -0.12 1.36
N HIS A 68 10.04 -0.06 2.41
CA HIS A 68 10.80 -1.20 2.91
C HIS A 68 9.89 -2.38 3.30
N GLU A 69 8.74 -2.12 3.93
CA GLU A 69 7.77 -3.17 4.26
C GLU A 69 7.24 -3.86 2.99
N ALA A 70 6.92 -3.09 1.95
CA ALA A 70 6.47 -3.63 0.67
C ALA A 70 7.56 -4.42 -0.06
N VAL A 71 8.83 -4.00 0.05
CA VAL A 71 9.97 -4.77 -0.48
C VAL A 71 10.05 -6.12 0.22
N LEU A 72 9.93 -6.16 1.55
CA LEU A 72 9.92 -7.42 2.30
C LEU A 72 8.74 -8.31 1.87
N ALA A 73 7.54 -7.75 1.83
CA ALA A 73 6.33 -8.49 1.45
C ALA A 73 6.44 -9.13 0.05
N ILE A 74 6.92 -8.38 -0.95
CA ILE A 74 7.10 -8.91 -2.31
C ILE A 74 8.16 -10.02 -2.37
N ASN A 75 9.27 -9.89 -1.61
CA ASN A 75 10.30 -10.93 -1.59
C ASN A 75 9.84 -12.25 -0.97
N TYR A 76 8.81 -12.20 -0.12
CA TYR A 76 8.20 -13.39 0.50
C TYR A 76 6.91 -13.83 -0.20
N ASP A 77 6.61 -13.27 -1.38
CA ASP A 77 5.39 -13.54 -2.13
C ASP A 77 4.11 -13.36 -1.30
N ALA A 78 4.13 -12.41 -0.36
CA ALA A 78 3.03 -12.15 0.55
C ALA A 78 1.78 -11.64 -0.19
N SER A 79 0.63 -11.94 0.39
CA SER A 79 -0.66 -11.41 -0.01
C SER A 79 -0.87 -9.99 0.52
N SER A 80 -1.80 -9.24 -0.06
CA SER A 80 -2.18 -7.95 0.51
C SER A 80 -2.90 -8.11 1.86
N GLU A 81 -3.61 -9.23 2.04
CA GLU A 81 -4.19 -9.62 3.32
C GLU A 81 -3.14 -9.78 4.43
N ASP A 82 -1.94 -10.28 4.12
CA ASP A 82 -0.85 -10.40 5.10
C ASP A 82 -0.46 -9.03 5.67
N ILE A 83 -0.26 -8.01 4.83
CA ILE A 83 0.02 -6.63 5.29
C ILE A 83 -1.16 -6.08 6.09
N ALA A 84 -2.39 -6.27 5.60
CA ALA A 84 -3.59 -5.78 6.26
C ALA A 84 -3.77 -6.34 7.69
N ARG A 85 -3.38 -7.61 7.90
CA ARG A 85 -3.51 -8.29 9.20
C ARG A 85 -2.37 -7.99 10.17
N VAL A 86 -1.25 -7.44 9.70
CA VAL A 86 -0.14 -7.02 10.57
C VAL A 86 -0.59 -5.89 11.51
N CYS A 87 -0.24 -6.02 12.79
CA CYS A 87 -0.43 -4.97 13.79
C CYS A 87 0.57 -3.83 13.53
N HIS A 88 0.10 -2.82 12.82
CA HIS A 88 0.81 -1.56 12.65
C HIS A 88 0.71 -0.72 13.92
N ALA A 89 1.82 -0.07 14.30
CA ALA A 89 1.82 0.82 15.46
C ALA A 89 0.92 2.04 15.21
N HIS A 90 0.21 2.48 16.24
CA HIS A 90 -0.67 3.65 16.17
C HIS A 90 -0.22 4.77 17.13
N PRO A 91 -0.15 6.04 16.70
CA PRO A 91 -0.30 6.52 15.33
C PRO A 91 1.03 6.49 14.55
N THR A 92 1.04 5.90 13.35
CA THR A 92 2.21 5.92 12.44
C THR A 92 1.81 6.11 10.98
N MET A 93 2.78 6.51 10.14
CA MET A 93 2.55 6.61 8.69
C MET A 93 2.39 5.25 8.02
N SER A 94 2.94 4.17 8.59
CA SER A 94 2.83 2.82 8.01
C SER A 94 1.39 2.29 8.07
N GLU A 95 0.53 2.82 8.95
CA GLU A 95 -0.90 2.50 8.92
C GLU A 95 -1.54 2.78 7.55
N ALA A 96 -0.99 3.69 6.75
CA ALA A 96 -1.45 3.91 5.38
C ALA A 96 -1.19 2.70 4.44
N LEU A 97 -0.12 1.91 4.67
CA LEU A 97 0.10 0.65 3.96
C LEU A 97 -0.97 -0.38 4.34
N LYS A 98 -1.23 -0.55 5.64
CA LYS A 98 -2.29 -1.42 6.15
C LYS A 98 -3.63 -1.13 5.51
N GLU A 99 -4.05 0.13 5.51
CA GLU A 99 -5.35 0.54 4.96
C GLU A 99 -5.41 0.38 3.45
N ALA A 100 -4.33 0.72 2.73
CA ALA A 100 -4.26 0.49 1.30
C ALA A 100 -4.29 -1.01 0.95
N ALA A 101 -3.75 -1.87 1.84
CA ALA A 101 -3.78 -3.32 1.68
C ALA A 101 -5.19 -3.88 1.93
N MET A 102 -5.91 -3.40 2.96
CA MET A 102 -7.32 -3.77 3.16
C MET A 102 -8.17 -3.35 1.95
N ALA A 103 -7.92 -2.16 1.40
CA ALA A 103 -8.64 -1.61 0.26
C ALA A 103 -8.49 -2.40 -1.06
N THR A 104 -7.60 -3.39 -1.15
CA THR A 104 -7.50 -4.26 -2.33
C THR A 104 -8.64 -5.28 -2.41
N TYR A 105 -9.20 -5.70 -1.27
CA TYR A 105 -10.17 -6.79 -1.19
C TYR A 105 -11.43 -6.48 -0.36
N ASP A 106 -11.38 -5.54 0.58
CA ASP A 106 -12.53 -5.10 1.38
C ASP A 106 -12.45 -3.59 1.69
N LYS A 107 -13.33 -3.10 2.56
CA LYS A 107 -13.37 -1.71 2.98
C LYS A 107 -12.28 -1.43 4.03
N PRO A 108 -11.41 -0.44 3.79
CA PRO A 108 -10.56 0.12 4.84
C PRO A 108 -11.40 0.71 5.98
N ILE A 109 -10.80 0.86 7.16
CA ILE A 109 -11.50 1.28 8.39
C ILE A 109 -11.65 2.81 8.43
N HIS A 110 -10.69 3.53 7.85
CA HIS A 110 -10.52 4.97 8.06
C HIS A 110 -10.93 5.86 6.87
N ILE A 111 -11.60 5.30 5.84
CA ILE A 111 -12.21 6.07 4.72
C ILE A 111 -13.59 5.55 4.33
#